data_AF-A0AAU7CUB9-F1
#
_entry.id   AF-A0AAU7CUB9-F1
#
_cell.length_a   1.000
_cell.length_b   1.000
_cell.length_c   1.000
_cell.angle_alpha   90.00
_cell.angle_beta   90.00
_cell.angle_gamma   90.00
#
_symmetry.space_group_name_H-M   'P 1'
#
loop_
_entity.id
_entity.type
_entity.pdbx_description
1 polymer ?
#
loop_
_entity_poly.entity_id
_entity_poly.type
_entity_poly.pdbx_seq_one_letter_code
_entity_poly.pdbx_strand_id
1 'polypeptide(L)'
;MPLLEVVQTRQISASIRLTDSTATQVDQYAAFIRACADDVVEQALAYVFSKDRDFQDFLKTPEARKVTSTLRIRKVPAAEASEPTAQKPLPTSVAAPVAQAKSA
;
A
#
# COMPACT_ATOMS: atom_id res chain seq x y z
N MET A 1 25.92 0.07 -20.18
CA MET A 1 24.84 -0.90 -19.88
C MET A 1 24.44 -0.70 -18.42
N PRO A 2 23.27 -0.13 -18.09
CA PRO A 2 22.82 -0.07 -16.71
C PRO A 2 22.44 -1.48 -16.24
N LEU A 3 22.83 -1.86 -15.02
CA LEU A 3 22.84 -3.25 -14.54
C LEU A 3 21.63 -3.64 -13.68
N LEU A 4 20.70 -2.73 -13.37
CA LEU A 4 19.49 -3.06 -12.62
C LEU A 4 18.43 -1.96 -12.80
N GLU A 5 17.28 -2.31 -13.40
CA GLU A 5 16.08 -1.46 -13.39
C GLU A 5 15.22 -1.84 -12.18
N VAL A 6 15.27 -1.04 -11.12
CA VAL A 6 14.40 -1.20 -9.96
C VAL A 6 13.09 -0.48 -10.25
N VAL A 7 12.05 -1.22 -10.63
CA VAL A 7 10.70 -0.66 -10.77
C VAL A 7 10.07 -0.54 -9.38
N GLN A 8 10.04 0.68 -8.86
CA GLN A 8 9.36 0.96 -7.60
C GLN A 8 7.84 0.95 -7.82
N THR A 9 7.19 -0.18 -7.52
CA THR A 9 5.72 -0.27 -7.58
C THR A 9 5.11 0.28 -6.29
N ARG A 10 4.25 1.29 -6.41
CA ARG A 10 3.46 1.80 -5.27
C ARG A 10 2.11 1.09 -5.24
N GLN A 11 1.85 0.35 -4.16
CA GLN A 11 0.55 -0.28 -3.92
C GLN A 11 -0.37 0.67 -3.13
N ILE A 12 -1.66 0.65 -3.44
CA ILE A 12 -2.69 1.40 -2.73
C ILE A 12 -3.61 0.41 -2.03
N SER A 13 -3.67 0.46 -0.69
CA SER A 13 -4.63 -0.34 0.07
C SER A 13 -6.00 0.34 0.11
N ALA A 14 -6.99 -0.26 -0.54
CA ALA A 14 -8.37 0.23 -0.55
C ALA A 14 -9.33 -0.83 0.01
N SER A 15 -10.42 -0.40 0.64
CA SER A 15 -11.50 -1.32 1.03
C SER A 15 -12.56 -1.39 -0.06
N ILE A 16 -12.80 -2.59 -0.58
CA ILE A 16 -13.87 -2.88 -1.54
C ILE A 16 -14.91 -3.76 -0.85
N ARG A 17 -16.19 -3.51 -1.14
CA ARG A 17 -17.29 -4.36 -0.67
C ARG A 17 -17.68 -5.29 -1.81
N LEU A 18 -17.59 -6.59 -1.56
CA LEU A 18 -18.03 -7.64 -2.47
C LEU A 18 -19.24 -8.34 -1.84
N THR A 19 -20.05 -9.00 -2.68
CA THR A 19 -21.09 -9.92 -2.18
C THR A 19 -20.44 -11.21 -1.68
N ASP A 20 -21.13 -11.93 -0.81
CA ASP A 20 -20.63 -13.19 -0.24
C ASP A 20 -20.27 -14.23 -1.32
N SER A 21 -21.10 -14.32 -2.37
CA SER A 21 -20.87 -15.21 -3.51
C SER A 21 -19.59 -14.87 -4.27
N THR A 22 -19.36 -13.59 -4.56
CA THR A 22 -18.17 -13.14 -5.29
C THR A 22 -16.91 -13.29 -4.44
N ALA A 23 -16.97 -12.95 -3.15
CA ALA A 23 -15.84 -13.15 -2.24
C ALA A 23 -15.43 -14.63 -2.17
N THR A 24 -16.42 -15.53 -2.05
CA THR A 24 -16.17 -16.98 -2.05
C THR A 24 -15.53 -17.46 -3.35
N GLN A 25 -15.99 -16.96 -4.51
CA GLN A 25 -15.41 -17.32 -5.81
C GLN A 25 -13.97 -16.82 -5.98
N VAL A 26 -13.67 -15.62 -5.47
CA VAL A 26 -12.30 -15.09 -5.47
C VAL A 26 -11.38 -16.00 -4.66
N ASP A 27 -11.80 -16.41 -3.46
CA ASP A 27 -11.00 -17.31 -2.61
C ASP A 27 -10.80 -18.68 -3.26
N GLN A 28 -11.85 -19.24 -3.87
CA GLN A 28 -11.78 -20.51 -4.59
C GLN A 28 -10.83 -20.43 -5.79
N TYR A 29 -10.90 -19.34 -6.55
CA TYR A 29 -10.03 -19.14 -7.71
C TYR A 29 -8.58 -18.94 -7.29
N ALA A 30 -8.34 -18.14 -6.24
CA ALA A 30 -7.02 -17.95 -5.65
C ALA A 30 -6.41 -19.29 -5.21
N ALA A 31 -7.20 -20.14 -4.54
CA ALA A 31 -6.76 -21.49 -4.16
C ALA A 31 -6.47 -22.38 -5.38
N PHE A 32 -7.27 -22.30 -6.43
CA PHE A 32 -7.09 -23.07 -7.67
C PHE A 32 -5.78 -22.73 -8.38
N ILE A 33 -5.47 -21.44 -8.55
CA ILE A 33 -4.24 -20.98 -9.22
C ILE A 33 -3.04 -20.88 -8.28
N ARG A 34 -3.23 -21.16 -6.99
CA ARG A 34 -2.20 -21.03 -5.93
C ARG A 34 -1.63 -19.61 -5.83
N ALA A 35 -2.50 -18.62 -5.84
CA ALA A 35 -2.17 -17.20 -5.68
C ALA A 35 -2.92 -16.59 -4.49
N CYS A 36 -2.62 -15.33 -4.18
CA CYS A 36 -3.36 -14.56 -3.19
C CYS A 36 -4.64 -13.96 -3.80
N ALA A 37 -5.67 -13.76 -2.96
CA ALA A 37 -6.91 -13.12 -3.38
C ALA A 37 -6.67 -11.70 -3.94
N ASP A 38 -5.73 -10.96 -3.35
CA ASP A 38 -5.35 -9.63 -3.81
C ASP A 38 -4.82 -9.66 -5.26
N ASP A 39 -3.96 -10.63 -5.60
CA ASP A 39 -3.42 -10.79 -6.95
C ASP A 39 -4.52 -11.16 -7.96
N VAL A 40 -5.45 -12.03 -7.56
CA VAL A 40 -6.60 -12.41 -8.40
C VAL A 40 -7.43 -11.18 -8.75
N VAL A 41 -7.73 -10.34 -7.76
CA VAL A 41 -8.54 -9.13 -7.96
C VAL A 41 -7.79 -8.11 -8.83
N GLU A 42 -6.51 -7.86 -8.53
CA GLU A 42 -5.68 -6.93 -9.30
C GLU A 42 -5.59 -7.36 -10.78
N GLN A 43 -5.27 -8.62 -11.04
CA GLN A 43 -5.14 -9.14 -12.40
C GLN A 43 -6.48 -9.19 -13.14
N ALA A 44 -7.57 -9.54 -12.45
CA ALA A 44 -8.90 -9.53 -13.06
C ALA A 44 -9.32 -8.11 -13.49
N LEU A 45 -9.09 -7.11 -12.64
CA LEU A 45 -9.37 -5.71 -12.98
C LEU A 45 -8.47 -5.21 -14.10
N ALA A 46 -7.17 -5.49 -14.03
CA ALA A 46 -6.21 -5.13 -15.09
C ALA A 46 -6.63 -5.74 -16.43
N TYR A 47 -7.05 -7.01 -16.44
CA TYR A 47 -7.55 -7.68 -17.62
C TYR A 47 -8.80 -6.98 -18.17
N VAL A 48 -9.83 -6.78 -17.35
CA VAL A 48 -11.07 -6.10 -17.76
C VAL A 48 -10.77 -4.71 -18.34
N PHE A 49 -9.97 -3.91 -17.64
CA PHE A 49 -9.59 -2.58 -18.11
C PHE A 49 -8.82 -2.63 -19.43
N SER A 50 -7.95 -3.61 -19.63
CA SER A 50 -7.19 -3.77 -20.89
C SER A 50 -8.03 -4.26 -22.07
N LYS A 51 -9.12 -5.01 -21.81
CA LYS A 51 -9.94 -5.64 -22.84
C LYS A 51 -11.18 -4.85 -23.20
N ASP A 52 -11.67 -4.00 -22.30
CA ASP A 52 -12.82 -3.13 -22.57
C ASP A 52 -12.41 -2.01 -23.53
N ARG A 53 -12.86 -2.11 -24.78
CA ARG A 53 -12.55 -1.15 -25.83
C ARG A 53 -13.09 0.24 -25.51
N ASP A 54 -14.33 0.32 -25.04
CA ASP A 54 -14.98 1.60 -24.76
C ASP A 54 -14.30 2.29 -23.59
N PHE A 55 -13.88 1.53 -22.58
CA PHE A 55 -13.08 2.05 -21.48
C PHE A 55 -11.69 2.53 -21.95
N GLN A 56 -11.01 1.77 -22.80
CA GLN A 56 -9.72 2.18 -23.38
C GLN A 56 -9.85 3.45 -24.24
N ASP A 57 -10.94 3.61 -24.99
CA ASP A 57 -11.21 4.82 -25.75
C ASP A 57 -11.56 5.99 -24.82
N PHE A 58 -12.31 5.76 -23.73
CA PHE A 58 -12.59 6.74 -22.68
C PHE A 58 -11.29 7.26 -22.03
N LEU A 59 -10.31 6.39 -21.74
CA LEU A 59 -9.03 6.79 -21.15
C LEU A 59 -8.22 7.79 -22.01
N LYS A 60 -8.49 7.88 -23.32
CA LYS A 60 -7.85 8.84 -24.23
C LYS A 60 -8.48 10.23 -24.18
N THR A 61 -9.67 10.36 -23.57
CA THR A 61 -10.39 11.63 -23.46
C THR A 61 -9.83 12.51 -22.34
N PRO A 62 -10.03 13.84 -22.39
CA PRO A 62 -9.68 14.72 -21.28
C PRO A 62 -10.55 14.50 -20.03
N GLU A 63 -11.68 13.83 -20.16
CA GLU A 63 -12.62 13.56 -19.07
C GLU A 63 -12.06 12.53 -18.08
N ALA A 64 -11.37 11.51 -18.58
CA ALA A 64 -10.71 10.50 -17.74
C ALA A 64 -9.71 11.11 -16.73
N ARG A 65 -9.08 12.24 -17.09
CA ARG A 65 -8.14 12.97 -16.21
C ARG A 65 -8.83 13.78 -15.11
N LYS A 66 -10.13 14.02 -15.23
CA LYS A 66 -10.91 14.83 -14.28
C LYS A 66 -11.66 13.97 -13.25
N VAL A 67 -11.56 12.64 -13.35
CA VAL A 67 -12.27 11.73 -12.44
C VAL A 67 -11.69 11.83 -11.02
N THR A 68 -12.56 12.15 -10.06
CA THR A 68 -12.20 12.18 -8.63
C THR A 68 -11.99 10.76 -8.11
N SER A 69 -10.96 10.54 -7.30
CA SER A 69 -10.74 9.24 -6.66
C SER A 69 -11.88 8.90 -5.70
N THR A 70 -12.55 7.77 -5.93
CA THR A 70 -13.67 7.28 -5.13
C THR A 70 -13.33 6.07 -4.27
N LEU A 71 -12.13 5.50 -4.43
CA LEU A 71 -11.69 4.36 -3.65
C LEU A 71 -11.55 4.77 -2.17
N ARG A 72 -12.07 3.91 -1.29
CA ARG A 72 -11.91 4.10 0.16
C ARG A 72 -10.52 3.65 0.58
N ILE A 73 -9.56 4.52 0.32
CA ILE A 73 -8.15 4.28 0.60
C ILE A 73 -7.95 4.26 2.11
N ARG A 74 -7.36 3.18 2.62
CA ARG A 74 -6.82 3.15 3.98
C ARG A 74 -5.56 3.98 3.97
N LYS A 75 -5.62 5.18 4.54
CA LYS A 75 -4.44 6.02 4.73
C LYS A 75 -3.60 5.39 5.82
N VAL A 76 -2.64 4.55 5.46
CA VAL A 76 -1.54 4.21 6.36
C VAL A 76 -0.78 5.52 6.57
N PRO A 77 -0.61 6.02 7.81
CA PRO A 77 0.25 7.17 8.05
C PRO A 77 1.60 6.80 7.46
N ALA A 78 2.03 7.50 6.41
CA ALA A 78 3.42 7.53 6.06
C ALA A 78 4.11 8.08 7.30
N ALA A 79 4.71 7.20 8.09
CA ALA A 79 5.72 7.62 9.04
C ALA A 79 6.77 8.33 8.20
N GLU A 80 6.77 9.65 8.33
CA GLU A 80 7.86 10.56 8.02
C GLU A 80 9.19 9.82 8.07
N ALA A 81 9.70 9.41 6.90
CA ALA A 81 11.13 9.19 6.70
C ALA A 81 11.69 10.47 6.08
N SER A 82 11.36 11.60 6.71
CA SER A 82 12.18 12.79 6.68
C SER A 82 13.35 12.48 7.62
N GLU A 83 14.47 11.98 7.10
CA GLU A 83 15.75 12.14 7.80
C GLU A 83 16.14 13.63 7.71
N PRO A 84 16.24 14.34 8.84
CA PRO A 84 17.25 15.37 8.95
C PRO A 84 18.36 14.83 9.85
N THR A 85 19.50 14.61 9.20
CA THR A 85 20.83 14.51 9.80
C THR A 85 21.01 15.62 10.85
N ALA A 86 20.94 15.29 12.13
CA ALA A 86 21.33 16.18 13.22
C ALA A 86 22.51 15.56 13.97
N GLN A 87 23.69 16.05 13.59
CA GLN A 87 24.96 15.75 14.24
C GLN A 87 24.89 16.11 15.74
N LYS A 88 25.39 15.20 16.58
CA LYS A 88 25.70 15.43 17.99
C LYS A 88 26.74 16.57 18.10
N PRO A 89 26.73 17.38 19.18
CA PRO A 89 27.60 17.02 20.29
C PRO A 89 26.97 17.17 21.67
N LEU A 90 27.51 16.38 22.60
CA LEU A 90 27.24 16.37 24.05
C LEU A 90 27.48 17.75 24.69
N PRO A 91 26.91 17.99 25.88
CA PRO A 91 27.83 17.97 27.01
C PRO A 91 27.38 17.08 28.17
N THR A 92 28.40 16.41 28.68
CA THR A 92 28.63 15.88 30.03
C THR A 92 27.80 16.56 31.13
N SER A 93 27.03 15.78 31.87
CA SER A 93 26.82 16.06 33.29
C SER A 93 26.89 14.75 34.06
N VAL A 94 27.92 14.69 34.90
CA VAL A 94 28.25 13.61 35.81
C VAL A 94 27.49 13.87 37.10
N ALA A 95 26.68 12.91 37.55
CA ALA A 95 26.46 12.63 38.98
C ALA A 95 25.61 11.37 39.14
N ALA A 96 26.23 10.33 39.68
CA ALA A 96 25.58 9.10 40.14
C ALA A 96 25.12 9.26 41.63
N PRO A 97 24.73 8.17 42.31
CA PRO A 97 23.36 7.73 42.60
C PRO A 97 22.97 7.96 44.09
N VAL A 98 21.77 7.57 44.55
CA VAL A 98 21.51 6.98 45.90
C VAL A 98 20.02 6.66 46.14
N ALA A 99 19.78 5.41 46.63
CA ALA A 99 18.69 4.90 47.51
C ALA A 99 17.22 4.87 46.99
N GLN A 100 16.33 3.94 47.37
CA GLN A 100 16.37 2.72 48.20
C GLN A 100 15.06 1.91 47.98
N ALA A 101 15.17 0.59 48.05
CA ALA A 101 14.33 -0.38 48.77
C ALA A 101 12.76 -0.35 48.73
N LYS A 102 12.20 -1.35 48.03
CA LYS A 102 11.33 -2.46 48.50
C LYS A 102 10.25 -2.16 49.57
N SER A 103 8.97 -2.32 49.18
CA SER A 103 7.86 -2.69 50.08
C SER A 103 6.70 -3.34 49.31
N ALA A 104 6.49 -4.64 49.56
CA ALA A 104 5.21 -5.37 49.65
C ALA A 104 5.52 -6.86 49.84
#